data_AF-A0A966HZ13-F1
#
_entry.id   AF-A0A966HZ13-F1
#
_cell.length_a   1.000
_cell.length_b   1.000
_cell.length_c   1.000
_cell.angle_alpha   90.00
_cell.angle_beta   90.00
_cell.angle_gamma   90.00
#
_symmetry.space_group_name_H-M   'P 1'
#
loop_
_entity.id
_entity.type
_entity.pdbx_description
1 polymer ?
#
loop_
_entity_poly.entity_id
_entity_poly.type
_entity_poly.pdbx_seq_one_letter_code
_entity_poly.pdbx_strand_id
1 'polypeptide(L)'
;MDILTDQAFFRSFHILFGIAWIGLLYYFNFVQGEYVKVADPDAKADVFKKLAPNALWWFRWAALFTFLTGVILLHQISVRIGTEIILGATMGTLMMLNVWGIIWRNQKIVLGMKEGDAAVAGAKAGLASRTNTLFSVPMLMYMVYSVHGGGVDISMNAVLIGLAIIFAIEANAIWGKMLPAITSVRAVIISSFVLAVVMKVITDLL
;
A
#
# COMPACT_ATOMS: atom_id res chain seq x y z
N MET A 1 -1.53 1.54 34.15
CA MET A 1 -1.03 2.09 32.89
C MET A 1 -2.14 1.92 31.88
N ASP A 2 -2.67 3.00 31.33
CA ASP A 2 -3.71 2.93 30.31
C ASP A 2 -3.05 2.49 29.00
N ILE A 3 -3.39 1.29 28.54
CA ILE A 3 -2.81 0.69 27.33
C ILE A 3 -3.01 1.61 26.12
N LEU A 4 -4.11 2.36 26.05
CA LEU A 4 -4.42 3.30 24.95
C LEU A 4 -3.51 4.52 24.91
N THR A 5 -2.69 4.75 25.94
CA THR A 5 -1.68 5.82 25.98
C THR A 5 -0.25 5.31 25.76
N ASP A 6 -0.05 3.99 25.73
CA ASP A 6 1.27 3.39 25.50
C ASP A 6 1.64 3.41 24.00
N GLN A 7 2.36 4.47 23.62
CA GLN A 7 2.82 4.65 22.24
C GLN A 7 3.80 3.55 21.79
N ALA A 8 4.66 3.06 22.68
CA ALA A 8 5.66 2.06 22.33
C ALA A 8 4.99 0.72 22.01
N PHE A 9 3.97 0.36 22.78
CA PHE A 9 3.14 -0.81 22.55
C PHE A 9 2.47 -0.77 21.18
N PHE A 10 1.68 0.28 20.89
CA PHE A 10 0.97 0.37 19.61
C PHE A 10 1.91 0.52 18.41
N ARG A 11 3.05 1.20 18.57
CA ARG A 11 4.07 1.31 17.53
C ARG A 11 4.69 -0.04 17.20
N SER A 12 4.98 -0.86 18.21
CA SER A 12 5.54 -2.20 18.00
C SER A 12 4.59 -3.07 17.17
N PHE A 13 3.30 -3.06 17.48
CA PHE A 13 2.28 -3.76 16.69
C PHE A 13 2.10 -3.17 15.30
N HIS A 14 2.09 -1.85 15.16
CA HIS A 14 2.00 -1.19 13.86
C HIS A 14 3.13 -1.60 12.93
N ILE A 15 4.36 -1.62 13.45
CA ILE A 15 5.55 -2.07 12.70
C ILE A 15 5.42 -3.56 12.34
N LEU A 16 5.05 -4.42 13.29
CA LEU A 16 4.89 -5.86 13.06
C LEU A 16 3.88 -6.14 11.92
N PHE A 17 2.69 -5.54 11.99
CA PHE A 17 1.68 -5.70 10.95
C PHE A 17 2.11 -5.04 9.64
N GLY A 18 2.80 -3.90 9.71
CA GLY A 18 3.32 -3.20 8.53
C GLY A 18 4.35 -4.04 7.77
N ILE A 19 5.25 -4.71 8.47
CA ILE A 19 6.23 -5.65 7.88
C ILE A 19 5.50 -6.78 7.16
N ALA A 20 4.51 -7.41 7.80
CA ALA A 20 3.74 -8.48 7.18
C ALA A 20 2.96 -7.98 5.95
N TRP A 21 2.34 -6.81 6.05
CA TRP A 21 1.55 -6.23 4.97
C TRP A 21 2.41 -5.87 3.75
N ILE A 22 3.43 -5.05 3.94
CA ILE A 22 4.31 -4.60 2.85
C ILE A 22 5.15 -5.77 2.31
N GLY A 23 5.59 -6.68 3.18
CA GLY A 23 6.27 -7.91 2.78
C GLY A 23 5.42 -8.77 1.83
N LEU A 24 4.14 -8.98 2.17
CA LEU A 24 3.22 -9.71 1.29
C LEU A 24 2.87 -8.93 0.01
N LEU A 25 2.77 -7.60 0.08
CA LEU A 25 2.62 -6.76 -1.11
C LEU A 25 3.76 -7.01 -2.11
N TYR A 26 5.00 -6.98 -1.62
CA TYR A 26 6.20 -7.24 -2.43
C TYR A 26 6.27 -8.69 -2.89
N TYR A 27 5.90 -9.66 -2.06
CA TYR A 27 5.79 -11.05 -2.47
C TYR A 27 4.86 -11.21 -3.67
N PHE A 28 3.64 -10.66 -3.62
CA PHE A 28 2.71 -10.75 -4.76
C PHE A 28 3.24 -10.07 -6.01
N ASN A 29 3.86 -8.92 -5.86
CA ASN A 29 4.28 -8.07 -6.97
C ASN A 29 5.59 -8.51 -7.62
N PHE A 30 6.55 -8.99 -6.84
CA PHE A 30 7.91 -9.26 -7.29
C PHE A 30 8.19 -10.75 -7.45
N VAL A 31 7.47 -11.61 -6.72
CA VAL A 31 7.76 -13.04 -6.66
C VAL A 31 6.62 -13.85 -7.26
N GLN A 32 5.45 -13.90 -6.60
CA GLN A 32 4.33 -14.74 -7.03
C GLN A 32 3.87 -14.39 -8.45
N GLY A 33 3.69 -13.09 -8.72
CA GLY A 33 3.23 -12.60 -10.03
C GLY A 33 4.17 -12.91 -11.19
N GLU A 34 5.49 -13.00 -10.94
CA GLU A 34 6.47 -13.39 -11.96
C GLU A 34 6.56 -14.91 -12.11
N TYR A 35 6.50 -15.65 -10.99
CA TYR A 35 6.45 -17.11 -10.99
C TYR A 35 5.28 -17.64 -11.82
N VAL A 36 4.06 -17.10 -11.63
CA VAL A 36 2.86 -17.58 -12.37
C VAL A 36 2.90 -17.31 -13.89
N LYS A 37 3.84 -16.50 -14.39
CA LYS A 37 4.04 -16.29 -15.84
C LYS A 37 4.83 -17.43 -16.49
N VAL A 38 5.68 -18.08 -15.73
CA VAL A 38 6.60 -19.12 -16.22
C VAL A 38 6.22 -20.52 -15.71
N ALA A 39 5.37 -20.60 -14.70
CA ALA A 39 4.86 -21.86 -14.15
C ALA A 39 4.04 -22.64 -15.17
N ASP A 40 4.18 -23.96 -15.14
CA ASP A 40 3.30 -24.87 -15.87
C ASP A 40 1.85 -24.82 -15.32
N PRO A 41 0.87 -25.38 -16.06
CA PRO A 41 -0.53 -25.30 -15.67
C PRO A 41 -0.86 -25.89 -14.29
N ASP A 42 -0.22 -27.00 -13.91
CA ASP A 42 -0.49 -27.69 -12.64
C ASP A 42 0.05 -26.89 -11.46
N ALA A 43 1.29 -26.40 -11.56
CA ALA A 43 1.90 -25.53 -10.58
C ALA A 43 1.12 -24.22 -10.41
N LYS A 44 0.66 -23.63 -11.52
CA LYS A 44 -0.19 -22.44 -11.50
C LYS A 44 -1.52 -22.71 -10.80
N ALA A 45 -2.16 -23.85 -11.09
CA ALA A 45 -3.40 -24.24 -10.42
C ALA A 45 -3.21 -24.43 -8.91
N ASP A 46 -2.10 -25.03 -8.48
CA ASP A 46 -1.80 -25.21 -7.05
C ASP A 46 -1.62 -23.86 -6.33
N VAL A 47 -0.91 -22.90 -6.94
CA VAL A 47 -0.76 -21.53 -6.42
C VAL A 47 -2.13 -20.89 -6.19
N PHE A 48 -3.02 -20.91 -7.19
CA PHE A 48 -4.32 -20.27 -7.06
C PHE A 48 -5.30 -21.02 -6.14
N LYS A 49 -5.14 -22.34 -5.97
CA LYS A 49 -6.01 -23.15 -5.09
C LYS A 49 -5.58 -23.11 -3.62
N LYS A 50 -4.28 -23.03 -3.33
CA LYS A 50 -3.76 -23.22 -1.96
C LYS A 50 -2.97 -22.02 -1.46
N LEU A 51 -1.98 -21.57 -2.23
CA LEU A 51 -1.01 -20.57 -1.77
C LEU A 51 -1.60 -19.16 -1.73
N ALA A 52 -2.17 -18.70 -2.86
CA ALA A 52 -2.70 -17.36 -3.02
C ALA A 52 -3.84 -17.06 -2.04
N PRO A 53 -4.84 -17.94 -1.79
CA PRO A 53 -5.87 -17.68 -0.80
C PRO A 53 -5.33 -17.46 0.62
N ASN A 54 -4.31 -18.24 1.03
CA ASN A 54 -3.68 -18.10 2.33
C ASN A 54 -2.89 -16.79 2.43
N ALA A 55 -2.03 -16.50 1.45
CA ALA A 55 -1.28 -15.25 1.41
C ALA A 55 -2.23 -14.02 1.40
N LEU A 56 -3.33 -14.08 0.64
CA LEU A 56 -4.33 -13.01 0.59
C LEU A 56 -5.10 -12.84 1.90
N TRP A 57 -5.27 -13.91 2.68
CA TRP A 57 -5.85 -13.80 4.02
C TRP A 57 -4.93 -12.97 4.92
N TRP A 58 -3.66 -13.33 5.02
CA TRP A 58 -2.67 -12.60 5.83
C TRP A 58 -2.51 -11.16 5.37
N PHE A 59 -2.43 -10.94 4.06
CA PHE A 59 -2.27 -9.62 3.46
C PHE A 59 -3.41 -8.67 3.85
N ARG A 60 -4.67 -9.14 3.79
CA ARG A 60 -5.85 -8.33 4.14
C ARG A 60 -5.87 -7.92 5.60
N TRP A 61 -5.62 -8.88 6.50
CA TRP A 61 -5.68 -8.61 7.92
C TRP A 61 -4.46 -7.82 8.41
N ALA A 62 -3.27 -8.10 7.88
CA ALA A 62 -2.09 -7.28 8.14
C ALA A 62 -2.32 -5.82 7.70
N ALA A 63 -2.94 -5.59 6.54
CA ALA A 63 -3.31 -4.24 6.10
C ALA A 63 -4.28 -3.56 7.06
N LEU A 64 -5.34 -4.26 7.49
CA LEU A 64 -6.33 -3.71 8.42
C LEU A 64 -5.70 -3.39 9.78
N PHE A 65 -4.94 -4.31 10.37
CA PHE A 65 -4.35 -4.10 11.68
C PHE A 65 -3.25 -3.04 11.66
N THR A 66 -2.48 -2.93 10.57
CA THR A 66 -1.57 -1.78 10.37
C THR A 66 -2.36 -0.47 10.36
N PHE A 67 -3.46 -0.41 9.61
CA PHE A 67 -4.30 0.80 9.58
C PHE A 67 -4.89 1.15 10.95
N LEU A 68 -5.50 0.18 11.65
CA LEU A 68 -6.13 0.41 12.96
C LEU A 68 -5.12 0.89 14.00
N THR A 69 -3.96 0.23 14.08
CA THR A 69 -2.86 0.66 14.97
C THR A 69 -2.30 2.02 14.56
N GLY A 70 -2.27 2.32 13.26
CA GLY A 70 -1.86 3.63 12.73
C GLY A 70 -2.82 4.75 13.12
N VAL A 71 -4.13 4.53 13.05
CA VAL A 71 -5.15 5.50 13.51
C VAL A 71 -5.01 5.78 15.00
N ILE A 72 -4.77 4.74 15.81
CA ILE A 72 -4.51 4.89 17.25
C ILE A 72 -3.24 5.72 17.47
N LEU A 73 -2.16 5.42 16.75
CA LEU A 73 -0.93 6.19 16.82
C LEU A 73 -1.15 7.65 16.45
N LEU A 74 -1.86 7.95 15.35
CA LEU A 74 -2.18 9.32 14.93
C LEU A 74 -2.92 10.10 16.03
N HIS A 75 -3.84 9.44 16.76
CA HIS A 75 -4.48 10.05 17.93
C HIS A 75 -3.49 10.32 19.06
N GLN A 76 -2.64 9.33 19.40
CA GLN A 76 -1.64 9.44 20.46
C GLN A 76 -0.55 10.48 20.18
N ILE A 77 -0.20 10.69 18.90
CA ILE A 77 0.82 11.64 18.46
C ILE A 77 0.25 12.95 17.94
N SER A 78 -1.05 13.23 18.15
CA SER A 78 -1.81 14.30 17.47
C SER A 78 -1.11 15.67 17.36
N VAL A 79 -0.26 16.05 18.33
CA VAL A 79 0.55 17.28 18.31
C VAL A 79 1.79 17.24 17.40
N ARG A 80 2.10 16.09 16.79
CA ARG A 80 3.27 15.83 15.92
C ARG A 80 2.86 15.51 14.48
N ILE A 81 1.64 15.84 14.08
CA ILE A 81 1.15 15.62 12.72
C ILE A 81 1.64 16.79 11.85
N GLY A 82 2.74 16.58 11.13
CA GLY A 82 3.23 17.46 10.07
C GLY A 82 2.79 17.03 8.66
N THR A 83 3.21 17.79 7.64
CA THR A 83 2.91 17.51 6.22
C THR A 83 3.21 16.07 5.82
N GLU A 84 4.37 15.53 6.21
CA GLU A 84 4.83 14.19 5.85
C GLU A 84 3.89 13.10 6.39
N ILE A 85 3.44 13.24 7.65
CA ILE A 85 2.48 12.32 8.26
C ILE A 85 1.15 12.37 7.51
N ILE A 86 0.66 13.56 7.15
CA ILE A 86 -0.59 13.71 6.39
C ILE A 86 -0.49 12.96 5.06
N LEU A 87 0.57 13.20 4.28
CA LEU A 87 0.75 12.57 2.97
C LEU A 87 0.99 11.06 3.09
N GLY A 88 1.83 10.64 4.03
CA GLY A 88 2.07 9.23 4.35
C GLY A 88 0.80 8.50 4.76
N ALA A 89 0.00 9.10 5.65
CA ALA A 89 -1.21 8.48 6.18
C ALA A 89 -2.29 8.37 5.11
N THR A 90 -2.37 9.37 4.24
CA THR A 90 -3.25 9.35 3.06
C THR A 90 -2.89 8.16 2.16
N MET A 91 -1.62 8.03 1.77
CA MET A 91 -1.18 6.89 0.95
C MET A 91 -1.46 5.55 1.63
N GLY A 92 -1.10 5.39 2.91
CA GLY A 92 -1.37 4.16 3.67
C GLY A 92 -2.86 3.82 3.77
N THR A 93 -3.71 4.83 3.96
CA THR A 93 -5.18 4.65 4.01
C THR A 93 -5.72 4.18 2.67
N LEU A 94 -5.36 4.85 1.57
CA LEU A 94 -5.77 4.46 0.22
C LEU A 94 -5.28 3.05 -0.12
N MET A 95 -4.04 2.73 0.24
CA MET A 95 -3.50 1.38 0.06
C MET A 95 -4.33 0.32 0.78
N MET A 96 -4.72 0.55 2.03
CA MET A 96 -5.59 -0.37 2.79
C MET A 96 -6.98 -0.50 2.14
N LEU A 97 -7.57 0.62 1.72
CA LEU A 97 -8.84 0.63 1.00
C LEU A 97 -8.75 -0.13 -0.32
N ASN A 98 -7.63 -0.06 -1.03
CA ASN A 98 -7.37 -0.88 -2.21
C ASN A 98 -7.34 -2.37 -1.89
N VAL A 99 -6.70 -2.76 -0.77
CA VAL A 99 -6.65 -4.17 -0.34
C VAL A 99 -8.05 -4.74 -0.11
N TRP A 100 -8.88 -4.06 0.67
CA TRP A 100 -10.21 -4.57 1.03
C TRP A 100 -11.30 -4.27 -0.01
N GLY A 101 -11.22 -3.10 -0.64
CA GLY A 101 -12.22 -2.57 -1.56
C GLY A 101 -12.05 -3.03 -3.01
N ILE A 102 -10.83 -3.07 -3.54
CA ILE A 102 -10.58 -3.43 -4.94
C ILE A 102 -9.99 -4.83 -5.05
N ILE A 103 -8.82 -5.07 -4.44
CA ILE A 103 -8.06 -6.30 -4.58
C ILE A 103 -8.88 -7.48 -4.09
N TRP A 104 -9.37 -7.47 -2.85
CA TRP A 104 -10.11 -8.60 -2.30
C TRP A 104 -11.42 -8.90 -3.06
N ARG A 105 -12.15 -7.87 -3.49
CA ARG A 105 -13.39 -8.08 -4.25
C ARG A 105 -13.14 -8.80 -5.57
N ASN A 106 -12.11 -8.37 -6.29
CA ASN A 106 -11.73 -8.96 -7.58
C ASN A 106 -11.04 -10.32 -7.42
N GLN A 107 -10.20 -10.50 -6.39
CA GLN A 107 -9.55 -11.79 -6.12
C GLN A 107 -10.56 -12.89 -5.78
N LYS A 108 -11.70 -12.57 -5.16
CA LYS A 108 -12.78 -13.57 -4.99
C LYS A 108 -13.30 -14.13 -6.33
N ILE A 109 -13.30 -13.33 -7.40
CA ILE A 109 -13.69 -13.79 -8.74
C ILE A 109 -12.56 -14.64 -9.33
N VAL A 110 -11.31 -14.15 -9.27
CA VAL A 110 -10.12 -14.87 -9.77
C VAL A 110 -9.96 -16.26 -9.12
N LEU A 111 -10.30 -16.37 -7.84
CA LEU A 111 -10.22 -17.61 -7.07
C LEU A 111 -11.47 -18.49 -7.19
N GLY A 112 -12.45 -18.11 -8.02
CA GLY A 112 -13.68 -18.89 -8.23
C GLY A 112 -14.66 -18.88 -7.04
N MET A 113 -14.49 -17.97 -6.07
CA MET A 113 -15.40 -17.81 -4.93
C MET A 113 -16.66 -17.00 -5.29
N LYS A 114 -16.62 -16.29 -6.41
CA LYS A 114 -17.74 -15.51 -6.98
C LYS A 114 -17.72 -15.60 -8.49
N GLU A 115 -18.89 -15.53 -9.10
CA GLU A 115 -19.03 -15.46 -10.56
C GLU A 115 -18.50 -14.13 -11.12
N GLY A 116 -17.96 -14.19 -12.34
CA GLY A 116 -17.46 -13.04 -13.07
C GLY A 116 -16.30 -13.39 -14.01
N ASP A 117 -15.87 -12.41 -14.80
CA ASP A 117 -14.71 -12.55 -15.68
C ASP A 117 -13.41 -12.46 -14.86
N ALA A 118 -12.73 -13.60 -14.71
CA ALA A 118 -11.49 -13.70 -13.95
C ALA A 118 -10.32 -12.91 -14.60
N ALA A 119 -10.29 -12.74 -15.92
CA ALA A 119 -9.24 -11.98 -16.59
C ALA A 119 -9.40 -10.48 -16.31
N VAL A 120 -10.62 -9.96 -16.43
CA VAL A 120 -10.93 -8.56 -16.10
C VAL A 120 -10.71 -8.28 -14.62
N ALA A 121 -11.21 -9.15 -13.74
CA ALA A 121 -11.01 -9.01 -12.29
C ALA A 121 -9.53 -9.07 -11.92
N GLY A 122 -8.78 -10.01 -12.50
CA GLY A 122 -7.33 -10.14 -12.31
C GLY A 122 -6.57 -8.89 -12.72
N ALA A 123 -6.89 -8.31 -13.88
CA ALA A 123 -6.29 -7.06 -14.34
C ALA A 123 -6.58 -5.89 -13.38
N LYS A 124 -7.82 -5.80 -12.86
CA LYS A 124 -8.22 -4.75 -11.91
C LYS A 124 -7.52 -4.88 -10.56
N ALA A 125 -7.46 -6.09 -10.01
CA ALA A 125 -6.72 -6.39 -8.79
C ALA A 125 -5.21 -6.11 -8.96
N GLY A 126 -4.66 -6.48 -10.12
CA GLY A 126 -3.26 -6.24 -10.47
C GLY A 126 -2.91 -4.76 -10.51
N LEU A 127 -3.75 -3.92 -11.13
CA LEU A 127 -3.56 -2.46 -11.18
C LEU A 127 -3.55 -1.83 -9.79
N ALA A 128 -4.52 -2.18 -8.94
CA ALA A 128 -4.56 -1.68 -7.56
C ALA A 128 -3.34 -2.16 -6.75
N SER A 129 -2.91 -3.41 -6.93
CA SER A 129 -1.72 -3.95 -6.27
C SER A 129 -0.42 -3.26 -6.71
N ARG A 130 -0.28 -2.96 -8.01
CA ARG A 130 0.86 -2.18 -8.54
C ARG A 130 0.83 -0.74 -8.04
N THR A 131 -0.35 -0.13 -7.92
CA THR A 131 -0.50 1.21 -7.36
C THR A 131 -0.09 1.24 -5.88
N ASN A 132 -0.48 0.23 -5.09
CA ASN A 132 -0.01 0.10 -3.71
C ASN A 132 1.52 -0.03 -3.64
N THR A 133 2.13 -0.75 -4.58
CA THR A 133 3.60 -0.90 -4.66
C THR A 133 4.28 0.42 -5.06
N LEU A 134 3.65 1.21 -5.93
CA LEU A 134 4.11 2.56 -6.26
C LEU A 134 4.08 3.49 -5.04
N PHE A 135 3.06 3.39 -4.19
CA PHE A 135 2.95 4.19 -2.97
C PHE A 135 3.82 3.71 -1.81
N SER A 136 4.29 2.46 -1.80
CA SER A 136 4.90 1.89 -0.60
C SER A 136 6.19 2.60 -0.17
N VAL A 137 7.08 2.97 -1.10
CA VAL A 137 8.34 3.67 -0.76
C VAL A 137 8.09 5.10 -0.24
N PRO A 138 7.36 6.00 -0.94
CA PRO A 138 7.10 7.35 -0.42
C PRO A 138 6.32 7.32 0.91
N MET A 139 5.39 6.38 1.07
CA MET A 139 4.65 6.20 2.32
C MET A 139 5.58 5.80 3.47
N LEU A 140 6.42 4.77 3.28
CA LEU A 140 7.37 4.33 4.30
C LEU A 140 8.39 5.43 4.62
N MET A 141 8.89 6.14 3.61
CA MET A 141 9.79 7.27 3.79
C MET A 141 9.21 8.26 4.78
N TYR A 142 7.98 8.74 4.57
CA TYR A 142 7.36 9.71 5.47
C TYR A 142 7.04 9.15 6.86
N MET A 143 6.52 7.93 6.92
CA MET A 143 6.13 7.32 8.18
C MET A 143 7.33 7.01 9.08
N VAL A 144 8.45 6.58 8.51
CA VAL A 144 9.69 6.32 9.26
C VAL A 144 10.45 7.62 9.56
N TYR A 145 10.54 8.54 8.60
CA TYR A 145 11.27 9.80 8.75
C TYR A 145 10.71 10.68 9.88
N SER A 146 9.39 10.71 10.06
CA SER A 146 8.72 11.47 11.13
C SER A 146 9.29 11.20 12.53
N VAL A 147 9.80 9.99 12.78
CA VAL A 147 10.32 9.56 14.07
C VAL A 147 11.76 10.05 14.32
N HIS A 148 12.49 10.41 13.27
CA HIS A 148 13.92 10.74 13.33
C HIS A 148 14.23 12.23 13.10
N GLY A 149 13.21 13.10 13.13
CA GLY A 149 13.38 14.55 12.94
C GLY A 149 12.43 15.16 11.92
N GLY A 150 11.31 14.51 11.59
CA GLY A 150 10.27 15.13 10.75
C GLY A 150 9.72 16.40 11.38
N GLY A 151 9.47 17.40 10.55
CA GLY A 151 8.84 18.64 10.97
C GLY A 151 7.42 18.37 11.49
N VAL A 152 7.00 19.15 12.48
CA VAL A 152 5.59 19.21 12.90
C VAL A 152 4.83 20.30 12.16
N ASP A 153 5.53 21.07 11.33
CA ASP A 153 4.97 22.13 10.53
C ASP A 153 4.12 21.58 9.39
N ILE A 154 3.05 22.32 9.09
CA ILE A 154 2.14 22.01 8.01
C ILE A 154 2.29 23.07 6.93
N SER A 155 2.94 22.70 5.83
CA SER A 155 2.93 23.47 4.59
C SER A 155 1.68 23.13 3.79
N MET A 156 0.72 24.06 3.74
CA MET A 156 -0.53 23.86 3.00
C MET A 156 -0.29 23.65 1.50
N ASN A 157 0.71 24.32 0.92
CA ASN A 157 1.08 24.15 -0.49
C ASN A 157 1.59 22.74 -0.76
N ALA A 158 2.51 22.24 0.08
CA ALA A 158 3.04 20.89 -0.03
C ALA A 158 1.92 19.83 0.16
N VAL A 159 1.02 20.05 1.13
CA VAL A 159 -0.14 19.17 1.36
C VAL A 159 -1.05 19.14 0.13
N LEU A 160 -1.47 20.29 -0.40
CA LEU A 160 -2.41 20.35 -1.53
C LEU A 160 -1.82 19.70 -2.79
N ILE A 161 -0.57 20.01 -3.13
CA ILE A 161 0.10 19.44 -4.31
C ILE A 161 0.35 17.94 -4.11
N GLY A 162 0.84 17.54 -2.94
CA GLY A 162 1.06 16.13 -2.61
C GLY A 162 -0.23 15.31 -2.68
N LEU A 163 -1.33 15.82 -2.12
CA LEU A 163 -2.64 15.18 -2.20
C LEU A 163 -3.16 15.11 -3.64
N ALA A 164 -2.99 16.16 -4.44
CA ALA A 164 -3.39 16.14 -5.84
C ALA A 164 -2.68 15.02 -6.62
N ILE A 165 -1.37 14.83 -6.40
CA ILE A 165 -0.59 13.74 -7.02
C ILE A 165 -1.11 12.38 -6.54
N ILE A 166 -1.26 12.19 -5.23
CA ILE A 166 -1.74 10.93 -4.63
C ILE A 166 -3.11 10.56 -5.20
N PHE A 167 -4.07 11.49 -5.19
CA PHE A 167 -5.42 11.22 -5.67
C PHE A 167 -5.49 11.03 -7.18
N ALA A 168 -4.64 11.70 -7.98
CA ALA A 168 -4.57 11.43 -9.41
C ALA A 168 -4.08 10.00 -9.71
N ILE A 169 -3.08 9.52 -8.96
CA ILE A 169 -2.58 8.14 -9.07
C ILE A 169 -3.67 7.14 -8.64
N GLU A 170 -4.34 7.40 -7.52
CA GLU A 170 -5.41 6.55 -7.01
C GLU A 170 -6.63 6.51 -7.95
N ALA A 171 -6.99 7.65 -8.56
CA ALA A 171 -8.06 7.70 -9.56
C ALA A 171 -7.78 6.76 -10.74
N ASN A 172 -6.51 6.64 -11.17
CA ASN A 172 -6.13 5.64 -12.17
C ASN A 172 -6.32 4.21 -11.65
N ALA A 173 -6.00 3.91 -10.39
CA ALA A 173 -6.27 2.58 -9.82
C ALA A 173 -7.76 2.21 -9.87
N ILE A 174 -8.65 3.19 -9.62
CA ILE A 174 -10.11 3.00 -9.56
C ILE A 174 -10.76 2.99 -10.94
N TRP A 175 -10.31 3.80 -11.91
CA TRP A 175 -11.01 3.96 -13.20
C TRP A 175 -10.14 3.74 -14.43
N GLY A 176 -8.83 3.73 -14.29
CA GLY A 176 -7.90 3.64 -15.40
C GLY A 176 -7.38 2.24 -15.69
N LYS A 177 -6.17 2.19 -16.24
CA LYS A 177 -5.51 1.00 -16.79
C LYS A 177 -4.03 0.96 -16.40
N MET A 178 -3.43 -0.22 -16.53
CA MET A 178 -2.00 -0.41 -16.26
C MET A 178 -1.15 0.53 -17.11
N LEU A 179 -0.36 1.38 -16.45
CA LEU A 179 0.55 2.30 -17.12
C LEU A 179 1.92 1.63 -17.31
N PRO A 180 2.65 1.95 -18.39
CA PRO A 180 4.01 1.44 -18.61
C PRO A 180 4.96 1.70 -17.43
N ALA A 181 4.78 2.84 -16.74
CA ALA A 181 5.58 3.23 -15.57
C ALA A 181 5.47 2.26 -14.38
N ILE A 182 4.42 1.43 -14.30
CA ILE A 182 4.21 0.48 -13.19
C ILE A 182 3.94 -0.95 -13.66
N THR A 183 4.00 -1.23 -14.96
CA THR A 183 3.56 -2.52 -15.50
C THR A 183 4.50 -3.68 -15.14
N SER A 184 5.81 -3.42 -15.07
CA SER A 184 6.83 -4.43 -14.75
C SER A 184 7.39 -4.22 -13.34
N VAL A 185 7.99 -5.27 -12.77
CA VAL A 185 8.67 -5.20 -11.46
C VAL A 185 9.71 -4.08 -11.42
N ARG A 186 10.58 -4.03 -12.43
CA ARG A 186 11.60 -2.98 -12.53
C ARG A 186 10.96 -1.59 -12.62
N ALA A 187 9.93 -1.43 -13.46
CA ALA A 187 9.28 -0.14 -13.65
C ALA A 187 8.62 0.37 -12.36
N VAL A 188 7.84 -0.47 -11.68
CA VAL A 188 7.15 -0.04 -10.45
C VAL A 188 8.13 0.27 -9.31
N ILE A 189 9.24 -0.47 -9.19
CA ILE A 189 10.29 -0.18 -8.20
C ILE A 189 10.89 1.20 -8.48
N ILE A 190 11.35 1.44 -9.71
CA ILE A 190 11.95 2.73 -10.10
C ILE A 190 10.94 3.86 -9.87
N SER A 191 9.71 3.71 -10.34
CA SER A 191 8.66 4.73 -10.19
C SER A 191 8.33 5.01 -8.73
N SER A 192 8.38 4.01 -7.84
CA SER A 192 8.16 4.19 -6.39
C SER A 192 9.24 5.06 -5.76
N PHE A 193 10.52 4.84 -6.11
CA PHE A 193 11.62 5.70 -5.67
C PHE A 193 11.57 7.10 -6.30
N VAL A 194 11.24 7.21 -7.58
CA VAL A 194 11.06 8.52 -8.24
C VAL A 194 9.95 9.30 -7.55
N LEU A 195 8.81 8.66 -7.26
CA LEU A 195 7.72 9.30 -6.53
C LEU A 195 8.16 9.73 -5.13
N ALA A 196 8.94 8.92 -4.41
CA ALA A 196 9.51 9.31 -3.12
C ALA A 196 10.38 10.57 -3.19
N VAL A 197 11.27 10.66 -4.20
CA VAL A 197 12.09 11.85 -4.41
C VAL A 197 11.24 13.08 -4.75
N VAL A 198 10.27 12.94 -5.67
CA VAL A 198 9.35 14.03 -6.03
C VAL A 198 8.60 14.54 -4.81
N MET A 199 8.04 13.62 -4.01
CA MET A 199 7.31 13.96 -2.81
C MET A 199 8.23 14.67 -1.80
N LYS A 200 9.44 14.17 -1.59
CA LYS A 200 10.43 14.80 -0.68
C LYS A 200 10.79 16.22 -1.12
N VAL A 201 11.00 16.45 -2.42
CA VAL A 201 11.29 17.77 -2.97
C VAL A 201 10.12 18.73 -2.72
N ILE A 202 8.87 18.25 -2.89
CA ILE A 202 7.66 19.03 -2.61
C ILE A 202 7.62 19.45 -1.14
N THR A 203 7.93 18.55 -0.21
CA THR A 203 7.87 18.86 1.24
C THR A 203 9.03 19.73 1.70
N ASP A 204 10.19 19.69 1.04
CA ASP A 204 11.35 20.48 1.43
C ASP A 204 11.31 21.92 0.90
N LEU A 205 10.69 22.14 -0.27
CA LEU A 205 10.78 23.40 -1.00
C LEU A 205 9.53 24.30 -0.90
N LEU A 206 8.41 23.77 -0.40
CA LEU A 206 7.12 24.49 -0.37
C LEU A 206 6.60 24.66 1.04
#